data_AF-A0A5V0BBX9-F1
#
_entry.id   AF-A0A5V0BBX9-F1
#
_cell.length_a   1.000
_cell.length_b   1.000
_cell.length_c   1.000
_cell.angle_alpha   90.00
_cell.angle_beta   90.00
_cell.angle_gamma   90.00
#
_symmetry.space_group_name_H-M   'P 1'
#
loop_
_entity.id
_entity.type
_entity.pdbx_description
1 polymer ?
#
loop_
_entity_poly.entity_id
_entity_poly.type
_entity_poly.pdbx_seq_one_letter_code
_entity_poly.pdbx_strand_id
1 'polypeptide(L)'
;MMAVNVRAPLFLIRPLMHDRLPATQSCTCETENMNKVNLRLASIASLGGLLFGYETAVISGAIKHLTAYFSLNSTEVCWAVSSALAGCMVKALPGGYIINALRRKKALIIAAVLILASAIGTALPPNFTTFWISRIIGGLGVGLASLTVPVYISES
;
A
#
# COMPACT_ATOMS: atom_id res chain seq x y z
N MET A 1 18.67 22.28 -13.37
CA MET A 1 18.90 21.24 -14.40
C MET A 1 20.18 20.50 -14.05
N MET A 2 20.09 19.32 -13.43
CA MET A 2 21.25 18.48 -13.11
C MET A 2 21.08 17.13 -13.81
N ALA A 3 22.09 16.80 -14.62
CA ALA A 3 22.17 15.61 -15.44
C ALA A 3 22.45 14.36 -14.60
N VAL A 4 21.82 13.26 -14.99
CA VAL A 4 22.03 11.90 -14.51
C VAL A 4 23.45 11.44 -14.90
N ASN A 5 24.22 10.89 -13.96
CA ASN A 5 25.44 10.16 -14.28
C ASN A 5 25.56 8.87 -13.45
N VAL A 6 25.46 7.76 -14.16
CA VAL A 6 25.53 6.37 -13.70
C VAL A 6 27.01 5.96 -13.62
N ARG A 7 27.50 5.57 -12.45
CA ARG A 7 28.82 4.96 -12.28
C ARG A 7 28.73 3.70 -11.44
N ALA A 8 28.63 2.57 -12.13
CA ALA A 8 29.05 1.28 -11.60
C ALA A 8 30.58 1.16 -11.76
N PRO A 9 31.28 0.50 -10.81
CA PRO A 9 32.55 -0.15 -11.11
C PRO A 9 32.40 -1.66 -10.92
N LEU A 10 32.46 -2.36 -12.05
CA LEU A 10 32.63 -3.80 -12.17
C LEU A 10 34.15 -4.08 -12.19
N PHE A 11 34.58 -5.07 -11.41
CA PHE A 11 35.77 -5.91 -11.61
C PHE A 11 37.17 -5.26 -11.58
N LEU A 12 38.02 -5.73 -10.64
CA LEU A 12 39.24 -6.48 -10.95
C LEU A 12 39.79 -7.17 -9.68
N ILE A 13 39.74 -8.51 -9.70
CA ILE A 13 40.75 -9.48 -9.20
C ILE A 13 41.05 -9.55 -7.69
N ARG A 14 40.46 -10.55 -7.02
CA ARG A 14 41.25 -11.55 -6.28
C ARG A 14 40.80 -12.97 -6.67
N PRO A 15 41.72 -13.85 -7.09
CA PRO A 15 41.42 -15.24 -7.38
C PRO A 15 41.42 -16.08 -6.08
N LEU A 16 40.30 -16.75 -5.85
CA LEU A 16 40.04 -18.11 -5.36
C LEU A 16 41.02 -18.76 -4.35
N MET A 17 40.38 -19.36 -3.33
CA MET A 17 40.80 -20.47 -2.44
C MET A 17 41.53 -20.10 -1.14
N HIS A 18 40.74 -19.84 -0.09
CA HIS A 18 41.01 -20.46 1.20
C HIS A 18 39.69 -20.97 1.79
N ASP A 19 39.63 -22.28 1.92
CA ASP A 19 38.57 -23.02 2.60
C ASP A 19 38.27 -22.45 3.99
N ARG A 20 37.01 -22.69 4.41
CA ARG A 20 36.43 -22.61 5.76
C ARG A 20 35.63 -21.34 6.05
N LEU A 21 34.33 -21.40 5.77
CA LEU A 21 33.29 -20.89 6.68
C LEU A 21 31.95 -21.63 6.44
N PRO A 22 31.78 -22.87 6.91
CA PRO A 22 30.46 -23.42 7.20
C PRO A 22 30.11 -23.08 8.65
N ALA A 23 29.74 -21.83 8.96
CA ALA A 23 29.23 -21.46 10.29
C ALA A 23 28.68 -20.01 10.30
N THR A 24 27.47 -19.84 9.76
CA THR A 24 26.41 -18.98 10.33
C THR A 24 25.11 -19.48 9.67
N GLN A 25 24.74 -20.75 9.87
CA GLN A 25 23.68 -21.02 10.85
C GLN A 25 23.47 -19.85 11.81
N SER A 26 22.59 -18.92 11.44
CA SER A 26 21.68 -18.40 12.44
C SER A 26 20.96 -19.62 13.02
N CYS A 27 21.26 -19.94 14.27
CA CYS A 27 20.50 -20.93 15.03
C CYS A 27 19.03 -20.52 14.97
N THR A 28 18.25 -21.13 14.08
CA THR A 28 16.79 -21.07 14.10
C THR A 28 16.27 -21.98 15.23
N CYS A 29 16.81 -21.83 16.44
CA CYS A 29 16.24 -22.40 17.66
C CYS A 29 15.15 -21.47 18.20
N GLU A 30 14.26 -21.07 17.30
CA GLU A 30 12.94 -20.52 17.55
C GLU A 30 12.14 -20.98 16.32
N THR A 31 11.51 -22.15 16.35
CA THR A 31 10.69 -22.62 15.21
C THR A 31 9.24 -22.92 15.59
N GLU A 32 8.95 -23.13 16.88
CA GLU A 32 7.58 -23.28 17.37
C GLU A 32 6.83 -21.93 17.47
N ASN A 33 7.53 -20.85 17.86
CA ASN A 33 6.93 -19.50 17.95
C ASN A 33 7.15 -18.66 16.68
N MET A 34 8.21 -18.96 15.93
CA MET A 34 8.56 -18.30 14.66
C MET A 34 7.55 -18.60 13.56
N ASN A 35 6.94 -19.79 13.56
CA ASN A 35 5.82 -20.10 12.68
C ASN A 35 4.62 -19.17 12.94
N LYS A 36 4.34 -18.86 14.22
CA LYS A 36 3.22 -17.98 14.58
C LYS A 36 3.50 -16.52 14.22
N VAL A 37 4.73 -16.03 14.42
CA VAL A 37 5.14 -14.66 14.06
C VAL A 37 5.20 -14.49 12.54
N ASN A 38 5.81 -15.42 11.81
CA ASN A 38 5.87 -15.40 10.35
C ASN A 38 4.49 -15.53 9.71
N LEU A 39 3.61 -16.39 10.26
CA LEU A 39 2.22 -16.49 9.80
C LEU A 39 1.46 -15.17 10.02
N ARG A 40 1.68 -14.48 11.14
CA ARG A 40 1.07 -13.15 11.40
C ARG A 40 1.59 -12.10 10.41
N LEU A 41 2.89 -12.05 10.16
CA LEU A 41 3.51 -11.13 9.21
C LEU A 41 3.02 -11.39 7.78
N ALA A 42 3.00 -12.66 7.36
CA ALA A 42 2.47 -13.07 6.06
C ALA A 42 0.98 -12.74 5.91
N SER A 43 0.19 -12.91 6.97
CA SER A 43 -1.22 -12.53 6.99
C SER A 43 -1.40 -11.02 6.80
N ILE A 44 -0.62 -10.19 7.50
CA ILE A 44 -0.66 -8.73 7.37
C ILE A 44 -0.21 -8.29 5.96
N ALA A 45 0.84 -8.91 5.42
CA ALA A 45 1.31 -8.66 4.06
C ALA A 45 0.25 -9.01 3.01
N SER A 46 -0.37 -10.18 3.15
CA SER A 46 -1.45 -10.65 2.27
C SER A 46 -2.68 -9.76 2.36
N LEU A 47 -3.10 -9.37 3.56
CA LEU A 47 -4.23 -8.45 3.77
C LEU A 47 -3.99 -7.08 3.14
N GLY A 48 -2.76 -6.56 3.19
CA GLY A 48 -2.41 -5.30 2.52
C GLY A 48 -2.58 -5.38 1.00
N GLY A 49 -2.08 -6.45 0.37
CA GLY A 49 -2.25 -6.69 -1.07
C GLY A 49 -3.69 -6.99 -1.47
N LEU A 50 -4.40 -7.78 -0.66
CA LEU A 50 -5.81 -8.12 -0.85
C LEU A 50 -6.69 -6.86 -0.78
N LEU A 51 -6.47 -5.99 0.21
CA LEU A 51 -7.23 -4.76 0.37
C LEU A 51 -7.01 -3.79 -0.81
N PHE A 52 -5.78 -3.70 -1.32
CA PHE A 52 -5.47 -2.91 -2.51
C PHE A 52 -6.22 -3.43 -3.75
N GLY A 53 -6.25 -4.75 -3.96
CA GLY A 53 -7.00 -5.38 -5.03
C GLY A 53 -8.52 -5.25 -4.87
N TYR A 54 -9.03 -5.41 -3.64
CA TYR A 54 -10.45 -5.30 -3.32
C TYR A 54 -11.03 -3.93 -3.71
N GLU A 55 -10.33 -2.84 -3.40
CA GLU A 55 -10.79 -1.48 -3.74
C GLU A 55 -10.94 -1.30 -5.27
N THR A 56 -10.02 -1.88 -6.05
CA THR A 56 -10.09 -1.83 -7.52
C THR A 56 -11.20 -2.74 -8.07
N ALA A 57 -11.41 -3.90 -7.46
CA ALA A 57 -12.46 -4.84 -7.87
C ALA A 57 -13.86 -4.27 -7.61
N VAL A 58 -14.08 -3.65 -6.44
CA VAL A 58 -15.37 -3.06 -6.06
C VAL A 58 -15.80 -1.96 -7.03
N ILE A 59 -14.89 -1.06 -7.42
CA ILE A 59 -15.25 0.01 -8.37
C ILE A 59 -15.59 -0.54 -9.75
N SER A 60 -14.81 -1.51 -10.24
CA SER A 60 -15.03 -2.12 -11.55
C SER A 60 -16.39 -2.83 -11.61
N GLY A 61 -16.78 -3.53 -10.54
CA GLY A 61 -18.11 -4.15 -10.42
C GLY A 61 -19.26 -3.15 -10.26
N ALA A 62 -19.01 -2.02 -9.60
CA ALA A 62 -20.02 -1.01 -9.33
C ALA A 62 -20.26 -0.03 -10.49
N ILE A 63 -19.31 0.12 -11.43
CA ILE A 63 -19.32 1.21 -12.41
C ILE A 63 -20.58 1.27 -13.26
N LYS A 64 -21.08 0.11 -13.74
CA LYS A 64 -22.31 0.04 -14.54
C LYS A 64 -23.55 0.49 -13.76
N HIS A 65 -23.62 0.10 -12.48
CA HIS A 65 -24.71 0.49 -11.59
C HIS A 65 -24.63 1.98 -11.25
N LEU A 66 -23.43 2.50 -11.02
CA LEU A 66 -23.20 3.92 -10.77
C LEU A 66 -23.60 4.79 -11.97
N THR A 67 -23.20 4.40 -13.18
CA THR A 67 -23.55 5.11 -14.41
C THR A 67 -25.07 5.17 -14.59
N ALA A 68 -25.78 4.07 -14.32
CA ALA A 68 -27.24 4.06 -14.38
C ALA A 68 -27.90 4.91 -13.28
N TYR A 69 -27.38 4.88 -12.04
CA TYR A 69 -27.95 5.61 -10.91
C TYR A 69 -27.78 7.13 -11.03
N PHE A 70 -26.60 7.60 -11.46
CA PHE A 70 -26.29 9.03 -11.58
C PHE A 70 -26.45 9.58 -13.01
N SER A 71 -26.78 8.75 -14.00
CA SER A 71 -26.83 9.12 -15.43
C SER A 71 -25.53 9.81 -15.90
N LEU A 72 -24.39 9.21 -15.54
CA LEU A 72 -23.04 9.77 -15.73
C LEU A 72 -22.57 9.69 -17.18
N ASN A 73 -21.85 10.72 -17.61
CA ASN A 73 -21.16 10.73 -18.90
C ASN A 73 -19.80 10.00 -18.82
N SER A 74 -19.24 9.56 -19.95
CA SER A 74 -17.98 8.80 -20.00
C SER A 74 -16.82 9.51 -19.29
N THR A 75 -16.74 10.84 -19.41
CA THR A 75 -15.71 11.65 -18.75
C THR A 75 -15.84 11.64 -17.22
N GLU A 76 -17.06 11.67 -16.70
CA GLU A 76 -17.33 11.67 -15.26
C GLU A 76 -17.04 10.30 -14.65
N VAL A 77 -17.34 9.22 -15.38
CA VAL A 77 -16.95 7.86 -14.99
C VAL A 77 -15.42 7.74 -14.87
N CYS A 78 -14.68 8.26 -15.84
CA CYS A 78 -13.21 8.29 -15.79
C CYS A 78 -12.70 9.14 -14.61
N TRP A 79 -13.33 10.28 -14.32
CA TRP A 79 -13.01 11.10 -13.16
C TRP A 79 -13.22 10.33 -11.85
N ALA A 80 -14.35 9.66 -11.71
CA ALA A 80 -14.68 8.85 -10.54
C ALA A 80 -13.65 7.74 -10.29
N VAL A 81 -13.22 7.01 -11.33
CA VAL A 81 -12.23 5.93 -11.21
C VAL A 81 -10.83 6.49 -10.91
N SER A 82 -10.41 7.55 -11.61
CA SER A 82 -9.08 8.15 -11.44
C SER A 82 -8.92 8.91 -10.12
N SER A 83 -10.01 9.38 -9.50
CA SER A 83 -9.99 10.10 -8.22
C SER A 83 -9.31 9.30 -7.09
N ALA A 84 -9.48 7.97 -7.07
CA ALA A 84 -8.81 7.11 -6.08
C ALA A 84 -7.27 7.13 -6.26
N LEU A 85 -6.79 7.09 -7.51
CA LEU A 85 -5.36 7.21 -7.83
C LEU A 85 -4.82 8.60 -7.50
N ALA A 86 -5.60 9.66 -7.75
CA ALA A 86 -5.23 11.02 -7.36
C ALA A 86 -4.98 11.11 -5.85
N GLY A 87 -5.85 10.51 -5.02
CA GLY A 87 -5.64 10.38 -3.58
C GLY A 87 -4.33 9.66 -3.24
N CYS A 88 -4.04 8.53 -3.89
CA CYS A 88 -2.77 7.82 -3.70
C CYS A 88 -1.55 8.70 -4.02
N MET A 89 -1.58 9.46 -5.12
CA MET A 89 -0.49 10.36 -5.52
C MET A 89 -0.26 11.47 -4.49
N VAL A 90 -1.34 12.11 -4.02
CA VAL A 90 -1.27 13.17 -3.00
C VAL A 90 -0.57 12.68 -1.74
N LYS A 91 -0.85 11.44 -1.32
CA LYS A 91 -0.24 10.87 -0.12
C LYS A 91 1.13 10.22 -0.35
N ALA A 92 1.49 9.87 -1.58
CA ALA A 92 2.79 9.26 -1.88
C ALA A 92 3.96 10.18 -1.52
N LEU A 93 3.83 11.49 -1.79
CA LEU A 93 4.88 12.48 -1.57
C LEU A 93 5.26 12.65 -0.08
N PRO A 94 4.32 12.97 0.84
CA PRO A 94 4.64 13.11 2.26
C PRO A 94 4.58 11.77 3.01
N GLY A 95 4.10 10.70 2.39
CA GLY A 95 3.74 9.44 3.05
C GLY A 95 4.89 8.80 3.82
N GLY A 96 6.10 8.80 3.27
CA GLY A 96 7.28 8.25 3.94
C GLY A 96 7.65 9.02 5.21
N TYR A 97 7.62 10.36 5.15
CA TYR A 97 7.89 11.22 6.31
C TYR A 97 6.82 11.06 7.39
N ILE A 98 5.54 11.04 6.98
CA ILE A 98 4.39 10.84 7.87
C ILE A 98 4.51 9.52 8.64
N ILE A 99 4.92 8.43 7.98
CA ILE A 99 5.06 7.10 8.60
C ILE A 99 6.25 7.05 9.56
N ASN A 100 7.31 7.81 9.31
CA ASN A 100 8.44 7.88 10.23
C ASN A 100 8.11 8.73 11.47
N ALA A 101 7.31 9.79 11.31
CA ALA A 101 6.85 10.63 12.42
C ALA A 101 5.73 9.97 13.26
N LEU A 102 4.84 9.22 12.62
CA LEU A 102 3.79 8.46 13.29
C LEU A 102 4.35 7.12 13.77
N ARG A 103 4.08 6.76 15.03
CA ARG A 103 4.39 5.39 15.51
C ARG A 103 3.76 4.36 14.57
N ARG A 104 4.52 3.39 14.07
CA ARG A 104 4.15 2.55 12.90
C ARG A 104 2.81 1.82 13.04
N LYS A 105 2.51 1.29 14.25
CA LYS A 105 1.20 0.70 14.57
C LYS A 105 0.04 1.71 14.43
N LYS A 106 0.24 2.96 14.83
CA LYS A 106 -0.77 4.02 14.69
C LYS A 106 -1.01 4.39 13.23
N ALA A 107 0.04 4.40 12.40
CA ALA A 107 -0.10 4.67 10.96
C ALA A 107 -1.02 3.64 10.27
N LEU A 108 -0.89 2.35 10.63
CA LEU A 108 -1.78 1.29 10.14
C LEU A 108 -3.24 1.49 10.59
N ILE A 109 -3.46 1.86 11.85
CA ILE A 109 -4.82 2.14 12.38
C ILE A 109 -5.43 3.35 11.68
N ILE A 110 -4.67 4.44 11.50
CA ILE A 110 -5.13 5.64 10.80
C ILE A 110 -5.50 5.31 9.35
N ALA A 111 -4.69 4.50 8.66
CA ALA A 111 -4.98 4.03 7.31
C ALA A 111 -6.31 3.27 7.25
N ALA A 112 -6.52 2.33 8.18
CA ALA A 112 -7.75 1.55 8.26
C ALA A 112 -8.99 2.44 8.54
N VAL A 113 -8.85 3.44 9.43
CA VAL A 113 -9.92 4.40 9.71
C VAL A 113 -10.27 5.25 8.49
N LEU A 114 -9.27 5.72 7.72
CA LEU A 114 -9.53 6.47 6.48
C LEU A 114 -10.28 5.62 5.45
N ILE A 115 -9.88 4.36 5.27
CA ILE A 115 -10.53 3.43 4.33
C ILE A 115 -11.97 3.16 4.78
N LEU A 116 -12.19 2.96 6.08
CA LEU A 116 -13.52 2.72 6.64
C LEU A 116 -14.42 3.97 6.49
N ALA A 117 -13.89 5.17 6.76
CA ALA A 117 -14.61 6.42 6.52
C ALA A 117 -14.99 6.61 5.04
N SER A 118 -14.08 6.27 4.13
CA SER A 118 -14.33 6.26 2.69
C SER A 118 -15.42 5.27 2.29
N ALA A 119 -15.39 4.04 2.84
CA ALA A 119 -16.38 3.02 2.57
C ALA A 119 -17.78 3.47 3.01
N ILE A 120 -17.89 4.07 4.19
CA ILE A 120 -19.16 4.64 4.69
C ILE A 120 -19.63 5.78 3.78
N GLY A 121 -18.74 6.70 3.38
CA GLY A 121 -19.09 7.79 2.47
C GLY A 121 -19.51 7.33 1.07
N THR A 122 -19.02 6.16 0.64
CA THR A 122 -19.32 5.57 -0.66
C THR A 122 -20.56 4.67 -0.64
N ALA A 123 -20.99 4.18 0.54
CA ALA A 123 -22.13 3.27 0.67
C ALA A 123 -23.48 3.95 0.40
N LEU A 124 -23.62 5.22 0.77
CA LEU A 124 -24.83 6.02 0.57
C LEU A 124 -24.44 7.39 -0.01
N PRO A 125 -24.02 7.47 -1.28
CA PRO A 125 -23.60 8.73 -1.87
C PRO A 125 -24.84 9.60 -2.16
N PRO A 126 -25.02 10.75 -1.51
CA PRO A 126 -26.15 11.65 -1.79
C PRO A 126 -26.00 12.35 -3.14
N ASN A 127 -24.77 12.59 -3.58
CA ASN A 127 -24.41 13.28 -4.81
C ASN A 127 -23.16 12.67 -5.44
N PHE A 128 -22.98 12.85 -6.74
CA PHE A 128 -21.76 12.42 -7.45
C PHE A 128 -20.49 13.05 -6.85
N THR A 129 -20.59 14.29 -6.36
CA THR A 129 -19.47 15.00 -5.74
C THR A 129 -18.97 14.31 -4.47
N THR A 130 -19.88 13.86 -3.62
CA THR A 130 -19.54 13.14 -2.40
C THR A 130 -18.88 11.81 -2.72
N PHE A 131 -19.31 11.12 -3.78
CA PHE A 131 -18.74 9.85 -4.20
C PHE A 131 -17.25 9.94 -4.53
N TRP A 132 -16.84 10.87 -5.42
CA TRP A 132 -15.43 10.98 -5.80
C TRP A 132 -14.56 11.59 -4.68
N ILE A 133 -15.12 12.44 -3.81
CA ILE A 133 -14.41 12.95 -2.63
C ILE A 133 -14.12 11.81 -1.64
N SER A 134 -15.11 10.97 -1.34
CA SER A 134 -14.91 9.78 -0.49
C SER A 134 -13.83 8.87 -1.07
N ARG A 135 -13.83 8.67 -2.39
CA ARG A 135 -12.78 7.91 -3.10
C ARG A 135 -11.38 8.48 -2.93
N ILE A 136 -11.20 9.80 -2.95
CA ILE A 136 -9.91 10.43 -2.66
C ILE A 136 -9.47 10.08 -1.24
N ILE A 137 -10.38 10.18 -0.26
CA ILE A 137 -10.08 9.83 1.14
C ILE A 137 -9.69 8.35 1.26
N GLY A 138 -10.39 7.46 0.56
CA GLY A 138 -10.05 6.04 0.48
C GLY A 138 -8.66 5.83 -0.11
N GLY A 139 -8.34 6.51 -1.23
CA GLY A 139 -7.03 6.47 -1.87
C GLY A 139 -5.88 6.94 -0.96
N LEU A 140 -6.10 8.00 -0.17
CA LEU A 140 -5.13 8.44 0.85
C LEU A 140 -4.87 7.32 1.88
N GLY A 141 -5.92 6.65 2.35
CA GLY A 141 -5.86 5.55 3.31
C GLY A 141 -5.18 4.30 2.75
N VAL A 142 -5.56 3.86 1.55
CA VAL A 142 -4.96 2.71 0.85
C VAL A 142 -3.48 2.98 0.56
N GLY A 143 -3.15 4.19 0.11
CA GLY A 143 -1.77 4.62 -0.04
C GLY A 143 -1.00 4.53 1.28
N LEU A 144 -1.59 4.95 2.40
CA LEU A 144 -1.00 4.89 3.76
C LEU A 144 -0.71 3.45 4.16
N ALA A 145 -1.67 2.55 3.97
CA ALA A 145 -1.51 1.13 4.26
C ALA A 145 -0.34 0.53 3.46
N SER A 146 -0.28 0.76 2.15
CA SER A 146 0.74 0.16 1.27
C SER A 146 2.18 0.55 1.64
N LEU A 147 2.41 1.81 2.07
CA LEU A 147 3.73 2.22 2.54
C LEU A 147 4.04 1.73 3.97
N THR A 148 3.03 1.48 4.80
CA THR A 148 3.22 1.11 6.21
C THR A 148 3.45 -0.39 6.38
N VAL A 149 2.86 -1.24 5.54
CA VAL A 149 2.98 -2.71 5.61
C VAL A 149 4.44 -3.21 5.50
N PRO A 150 5.23 -2.90 4.45
CA PRO A 150 6.61 -3.41 4.34
C PRO A 150 7.49 -2.89 5.46
N VAL A 151 7.22 -1.65 5.88
CA VAL A 151 7.86 -0.96 6.98
C VAL A 151 7.57 -1.64 8.33
N TYR A 152 6.33 -2.08 8.56
CA TYR A 152 5.94 -2.80 9.78
C TYR A 152 6.61 -4.18 9.84
N ILE A 153 6.70 -4.87 8.69
CA ILE A 153 7.39 -6.17 8.59
C ILE A 153 8.88 -6.01 8.89
N SER A 154 9.53 -4.95 8.42
CA SER A 154 10.96 -4.72 8.65
C SER A 154 11.35 -4.34 10.09
N GLU A 155 10.39 -3.94 10.92
CA GLU A 155 10.62 -3.60 12.33
C GLU A 155 10.30 -4.76 13.28
N SER A 156 9.61 -5.79 12.78
CA SER A 156 9.26 -7.00 13.53
C SER A 156 10.39 -8.02 13.43
#